data_AF-A0A965JI00-F1
#
_entry.id   AF-A0A965JI00-F1
#
_cell.length_a   1.000
_cell.length_b   1.000
_cell.length_c   1.000
_cell.angle_alpha   90.00
_cell.angle_beta   90.00
_cell.angle_gamma   90.00
#
_symmetry.space_group_name_H-M   'P 1'
#
loop_
_entity.id
_entity.type
_entity.pdbx_description
1 polymer ?
#
loop_
_entity_poly.entity_id
_entity_poly.type
_entity_poly.pdbx_seq_one_letter_code
_entity_poly.pdbx_strand_id
1 'polypeptide(L)'
;MTPITLIGDAWADYGLIDSGHGRKLERYGPQRFIRPEPQALWAPAQANWDAAGEFVPGSDEDGGGQWRFDHPLPHAGWTGQWEEVRFTMQPTPFRHLSFFP
;
A
#
# COMPACT_ATOMS: atom_id res chain seq x y z
N MET A 1 -30.37 -15.42 3.29
CA MET A 1 -29.98 -14.11 2.76
C MET A 1 -28.67 -14.29 2.01
N THR A 2 -28.56 -13.80 0.79
CA THR A 2 -27.29 -13.83 0.03
C THR A 2 -26.45 -12.62 0.44
N PRO A 3 -25.16 -12.79 0.78
CA PRO A 3 -24.31 -11.64 1.07
C PRO A 3 -24.16 -10.77 -0.18
N ILE A 4 -24.08 -9.45 0.04
CA ILE A 4 -23.76 -8.46 -0.99
C ILE A 4 -22.26 -8.18 -0.92
N THR A 5 -21.58 -8.23 -2.06
CA THR A 5 -20.17 -7.86 -2.18
C THR A 5 -20.05 -6.38 -2.55
N LEU A 6 -19.37 -5.60 -1.72
CA LEU A 6 -18.93 -4.25 -2.05
C LEU A 6 -17.53 -4.34 -2.66
N ILE A 7 -17.31 -3.66 -3.78
CA ILE A 7 -16.04 -3.66 -4.51
C ILE A 7 -15.51 -2.22 -4.50
N GLY A 8 -14.26 -2.04 -4.07
CA GLY A 8 -13.55 -0.77 -4.14
C GLY A 8 -12.77 -0.66 -5.44
N ASP A 9 -13.23 0.21 -6.34
CA ASP A 9 -12.53 0.50 -7.59
C ASP A 9 -11.34 1.45 -7.36
N ALA A 10 -10.34 1.37 -8.24
CA ALA A 10 -9.25 2.33 -8.23
C ALA A 10 -9.73 3.74 -8.61
N TRP A 11 -9.02 4.77 -8.14
CA TRP A 11 -9.27 6.16 -8.49
C TRP A 11 -7.98 6.95 -8.69
N ALA A 12 -8.05 8.26 -8.89
CA ALA A 12 -6.88 9.09 -9.20
C ALA A 12 -5.70 8.83 -8.23
N ASP A 13 -5.95 8.92 -6.93
CA ASP A 13 -4.91 8.86 -5.90
C ASP A 13 -4.73 7.47 -5.27
N TYR A 14 -5.49 6.45 -5.66
CA TYR A 14 -5.26 5.09 -5.20
C TYR A 14 -5.51 4.03 -6.28
N GLY A 15 -4.71 2.97 -6.27
CA GLY A 15 -5.08 1.75 -6.97
C GLY A 15 -4.15 0.59 -6.67
N LEU A 16 -4.71 -0.62 -6.63
CA LEU A 16 -3.95 -1.86 -6.67
C LEU A 16 -3.39 -2.05 -8.10
N ILE A 17 -2.06 -2.06 -8.24
CA ILE A 17 -1.37 -2.22 -9.53
C ILE A 17 -1.16 -3.70 -9.84
N ASP A 18 -0.66 -4.45 -8.86
CA ASP A 18 -0.33 -5.87 -9.01
C ASP A 18 -0.33 -6.56 -7.63
N SER A 19 -0.45 -7.88 -7.60
CA SER A 19 -0.39 -8.66 -6.36
C SER A 19 0.02 -10.10 -6.65
N GLY A 20 0.64 -10.73 -5.66
CA GLY A 20 1.05 -12.12 -5.74
C GLY A 20 2.17 -12.44 -4.75
N HIS A 21 2.44 -13.72 -4.57
CA HIS A 21 3.46 -14.25 -3.66
C HIS A 21 3.40 -13.62 -2.26
N GLY A 22 2.18 -13.41 -1.74
CA GLY A 22 1.97 -12.86 -0.40
C GLY A 22 2.20 -11.35 -0.29
N ARG A 23 2.29 -10.62 -1.41
CA ARG A 23 2.57 -9.17 -1.47
C ARG A 23 1.62 -8.47 -2.43
N LYS A 24 1.53 -7.15 -2.33
CA LYS A 24 0.81 -6.28 -3.26
C LYS A 24 1.57 -5.00 -3.55
N LEU A 25 1.45 -4.51 -4.77
CA LEU A 25 1.95 -3.22 -5.24
C LEU A 25 0.76 -2.27 -5.39
N GLU A 26 0.79 -1.16 -4.67
CA GLU A 26 -0.28 -0.18 -4.66
C GLU A 26 0.26 1.21 -5.02
N ARG A 27 -0.52 1.99 -5.78
CA ARG A 27 -0.31 3.43 -5.96
C ARG A 27 -1.00 4.20 -4.85
N TYR A 28 -0.30 5.14 -4.23
CA TYR A 28 -0.82 6.14 -3.31
C TYR A 28 -0.36 7.53 -3.79
N GLY A 29 -1.21 8.22 -4.53
CA GLY A 29 -0.90 9.45 -5.23
C GLY A 29 0.30 9.27 -6.19
N PRO A 30 1.39 10.05 -6.05
CA PRO A 30 2.57 9.92 -6.89
C PRO A 30 3.48 8.74 -6.50
N GLN A 31 3.26 8.11 -5.34
CA GLN A 31 4.14 7.08 -4.79
C GLN A 31 3.56 5.68 -5.00
N ARG A 32 4.45 4.69 -5.05
CA ARG A 32 4.08 3.27 -5.08
C ARG A 32 4.69 2.55 -3.88
N PHE A 33 3.97 1.61 -3.30
CA PHE A 33 4.42 0.86 -2.14
C PHE A 33 4.17 -0.62 -2.30
N ILE A 34 5.12 -1.42 -1.80
CA ILE A 34 4.94 -2.85 -1.66
C ILE A 34 4.57 -3.17 -0.22
N ARG A 35 3.49 -3.91 -0.04
CA ARG A 35 3.01 -4.31 1.30
C ARG A 35 2.70 -5.81 1.37
N PRO A 36 2.77 -6.41 2.56
CA PRO A 36 2.33 -7.79 2.77
C PRO A 36 0.83 -7.94 2.51
N GLU A 37 0.49 -8.98 1.77
CA GLU A 37 -0.88 -9.44 1.50
C GLU A 37 -0.89 -10.98 1.51
N PRO A 38 -0.94 -11.63 2.69
CA PRO A 38 -0.79 -13.09 2.82
C PRO A 38 -1.82 -13.90 2.02
N GLN A 39 -2.94 -13.30 1.64
CA GLN A 39 -3.99 -13.94 0.86
C GLN A 39 -3.75 -13.88 -0.66
N ALA A 40 -2.82 -13.06 -1.15
CA ALA A 40 -2.43 -12.99 -2.55
C ALA A 40 -1.49 -14.15 -2.93
N LEU A 41 -2.03 -15.38 -2.92
CA LEU A 41 -1.26 -16.62 -3.11
C LEU A 41 -0.83 -16.89 -4.56
N TRP A 42 -1.41 -16.17 -5.52
CA TRP A 42 -1.12 -16.29 -6.94
C TRP A 42 0.24 -15.68 -7.33
N ALA A 43 0.68 -15.88 -8.56
CA ALA A 43 1.85 -15.20 -9.10
C ALA A 43 1.49 -13.78 -9.54
N PRO A 44 2.37 -12.79 -9.30
CA PRO A 44 2.17 -11.44 -9.81
C PRO A 44 2.25 -11.42 -11.34
N ALA A 45 1.58 -10.45 -11.95
CA ALA A 45 1.62 -10.27 -13.41
C ALA A 45 3.01 -9.79 -13.87
N GLN A 46 3.73 -9.06 -13.01
CA GLN A 46 5.07 -8.54 -13.28
C GLN A 46 6.11 -9.18 -12.34
N ALA A 47 7.28 -9.53 -12.89
CA ALA A 47 8.36 -10.13 -12.11
C ALA A 47 9.09 -9.13 -11.20
N ASN A 48 9.15 -7.86 -11.62
CA ASN A 48 9.86 -6.80 -10.91
C ASN A 48 8.92 -5.62 -10.67
N TRP A 49 8.80 -5.20 -9.42
CA TRP A 49 8.04 -4.02 -9.04
C TRP A 49 8.99 -2.87 -8.70
N ASP A 50 8.65 -1.69 -9.21
CA ASP A 50 9.30 -0.42 -8.87
C ASP A 50 8.43 0.34 -7.87
N ALA A 51 9.00 0.64 -6.70
CA ALA A 51 8.29 1.24 -5.57
C ALA A 51 9.16 2.27 -4.84
N ALA A 52 8.51 3.22 -4.19
CA ALA A 52 9.20 4.15 -3.31
C ALA A 52 9.62 3.50 -1.99
N GLY A 53 8.90 2.46 -1.56
CA GLY A 53 9.31 1.62 -0.44
C GLY A 53 8.48 0.37 -0.26
N GLU A 54 9.00 -0.52 0.59
CA GLU A 54 8.41 -1.79 0.97
C GLU A 54 8.30 -1.90 2.49
N PHE A 55 7.15 -2.36 2.99
CA PHE A 55 7.04 -2.76 4.38
C PHE A 55 7.47 -4.22 4.55
N VAL A 56 8.55 -4.44 5.30
CA VAL A 56 9.06 -5.77 5.63
C VAL A 56 8.54 -6.18 7.01
N PRO A 57 7.71 -7.24 7.11
CA PRO A 57 7.26 -7.77 8.40
C PRO A 57 8.44 -8.17 9.28
N GLY A 58 8.33 -7.89 10.57
CA GLY A 58 9.28 -8.33 11.60
C GLY A 58 8.56 -9.13 12.68
N SER A 59 9.32 -9.69 13.61
CA SER A 59 8.74 -10.28 14.81
C SER A 59 8.09 -9.20 15.69
N ASP A 60 7.29 -9.61 16.68
CA ASP A 60 6.74 -8.68 17.67
C ASP A 60 7.84 -8.00 18.48
N GLU A 61 8.97 -8.69 18.73
CA GLU A 61 10.17 -8.13 19.36
C GLU A 61 10.84 -7.06 18.50
N ASP A 62 10.72 -7.16 17.17
CA ASP A 62 11.19 -6.16 16.20
C ASP A 62 10.19 -5.01 15.97
N GLY A 63 9.11 -4.94 16.74
CA GLY A 63 8.06 -3.92 16.60
C GLY A 63 7.07 -4.16 15.46
N GLY A 64 6.97 -5.40 14.95
CA GLY A 64 5.98 -5.78 13.93
C GLY A 64 6.38 -5.45 12.48
N GLY A 65 7.61 -4.97 12.25
CA GLY A 65 8.19 -4.72 10.93
C GLY A 65 8.64 -3.27 10.71
N GLN A 66 9.17 -3.00 9.53
CA GLN A 66 9.73 -1.70 9.18
C GLN A 66 9.62 -1.39 7.68
N TRP A 67 9.61 -0.10 7.35
CA TRP A 67 9.72 0.37 5.98
C TRP A 67 11.17 0.36 5.50
N ARG A 68 11.39 -0.14 4.29
CA ARG A 68 12.62 0.05 3.51
C ARG A 68 12.28 0.95 2.33
N PHE A 69 12.98 2.08 2.22
CA PHE A 69 12.74 3.06 1.17
C PHE A 69 13.83 3.02 0.13
N ASP A 70 13.45 3.00 -1.14
CA ASP A 70 14.37 3.05 -2.27
C ASP A 70 14.71 4.50 -2.64
N HIS A 71 13.84 5.44 -2.26
CA HIS A 71 13.98 6.87 -2.53
C HIS A 71 13.53 7.71 -1.33
N PRO A 72 14.09 8.92 -1.11
CA PRO A 72 13.61 9.83 -0.08
C PRO A 72 12.15 10.22 -0.31
N LEU A 73 11.35 10.16 0.75
CA LEU A 73 9.96 10.63 0.76
C LEU A 73 9.85 11.98 1.49
N PRO A 74 8.85 12.82 1.14
CA PRO A 74 8.57 14.03 1.90
C PRO A 74 8.25 13.69 3.37
N HIS A 75 8.95 14.33 4.31
CA HIS A 75 8.73 14.10 5.76
C HIS A 75 7.31 14.38 6.23
N ALA A 76 6.61 15.32 5.58
CA ALA A 76 5.23 15.69 5.90
C ALA A 76 4.17 14.84 5.17
N GLY A 77 4.59 13.84 4.40
CA GLY A 77 3.72 13.10 3.49
C GLY A 77 3.32 13.92 2.25
N TRP A 78 2.30 13.45 1.55
CA TRP A 78 1.70 14.13 0.39
C TRP A 78 0.18 14.13 0.51
N THR A 79 -0.48 15.06 -0.17
CA THR A 79 -1.95 15.15 -0.17
C THR A 79 -2.53 14.10 -1.10
N GLY A 80 -3.51 13.36 -0.60
CA GLY A 80 -4.43 12.55 -1.40
C GLY A 80 -5.85 13.10 -1.33
N GLN A 81 -6.67 12.69 -2.30
CA GLN A 81 -8.04 13.14 -2.45
C GLN A 81 -8.97 11.95 -2.79
N TRP A 82 -10.14 11.97 -2.17
CA TRP A 82 -11.29 11.17 -2.55
C TRP A 82 -12.52 12.08 -2.56
N GLU A 83 -13.12 12.27 -3.74
CA GLU A 83 -14.19 13.25 -3.95
C GLU A 83 -13.80 14.63 -3.40
N GLU A 84 -14.56 15.23 -2.49
CA GLU A 84 -14.25 16.53 -1.88
C GLU A 84 -13.30 16.44 -0.67
N VAL A 85 -12.99 15.23 -0.21
CA VAL A 85 -12.18 14.99 1.00
C VAL A 85 -10.70 14.96 0.63
N ARG A 86 -9.91 15.79 1.31
CA ARG A 86 -8.45 15.81 1.23
C ARG A 86 -7.83 15.31 2.53
N PHE A 87 -6.76 14.55 2.40
CA PHE A 87 -6.07 13.94 3.54
C PHE A 87 -4.57 13.77 3.26
N THR A 88 -3.79 13.53 4.31
CA THR A 88 -2.36 13.25 4.20
C THR A 88 -2.13 11.75 4.05
N MET A 89 -1.42 11.36 2.99
CA MET A 89 -0.89 10.03 2.77
C MET A 89 0.58 10.01 3.20
N GLN A 90 0.94 9.05 4.06
CA GLN A 90 2.33 8.84 4.47
C GLN A 90 2.53 7.45 5.09
N PRO A 91 3.72 6.85 4.97
CA PRO A 91 4.09 5.68 5.76
C PRO A 91 3.97 5.97 7.25
N THR A 92 3.35 5.06 7.99
CA THR A 92 3.35 5.06 9.46
C THR A 92 4.45 4.13 9.99
N PRO A 93 4.71 4.06 11.30
CA PRO A 93 5.60 3.03 11.86
C PRO A 93 5.11 1.59 11.58
N PHE A 94 3.85 1.41 11.18
CA PHE A 94 3.26 0.14 10.77
C PHE A 94 3.10 0.05 9.24
N ARG A 95 2.57 -1.07 8.75
CA ARG A 95 2.26 -1.30 7.32
C ARG A 95 1.18 -0.37 6.72
N HIS A 96 0.69 0.61 7.45
CA HIS A 96 -0.39 1.49 7.01
C HIS A 96 0.16 2.78 6.41
N LEU A 97 -0.59 3.33 5.44
CA LEU A 97 -0.30 4.59 4.73
C LEU A 97 -1.27 5.71 5.12
N SER A 98 -1.66 5.74 6.40
CA SER A 98 -2.61 6.69 7.02
C SER A 98 -4.09 6.62 6.60
N PHE A 99 -4.44 5.85 5.57
CA PHE A 99 -5.82 5.70 5.08
C PHE A 99 -6.10 4.28 4.55
N PHE A 100 -7.37 3.85 4.62
CA PHE A 100 -7.86 2.59 4.03
C PHE A 100 -8.77 2.92 2.83
N PRO A 101 -8.24 2.79 1.61
CA PRO A 101 -8.97 3.06 0.38
C PRO A 101 -9.97 1.99 -0.01
#